data_AF-A0AB39JFM5-F1
#
_entry.id   AF-A0AB39JFM5-F1
#
_cell.length_a   1.000
_cell.length_b   1.000
_cell.length_c   1.000
_cell.angle_alpha   90.00
_cell.angle_beta   90.00
_cell.angle_gamma   90.00
#
_symmetry.space_group_name_H-M   'P 1'
#
loop_
_entity.id
_entity.type
_entity.pdbx_description
1 polymer ?
#
loop_
_entity_poly.entity_id
_entity_poly.type
_entity_poly.pdbx_seq_one_letter_code
_entity_poly.pdbx_strand_id
1 'polypeptide(L)'
;ILGHLNITITNLALYSCFILLIVIGYHFYGNNDSKLIPSKWSISLESSFASLSSMVREQVGSNNEIYIPFIYSLFFFILFGNLISNVPYSFAVTSSGVVALGLSFTIFIGVTILALSIHG
;
A
#
# COMPACT_ATOMS: atom_id res chain seq x y z
N ILE A 1 7.10 30.52 -15.41
CA ILE A 1 5.87 29.71 -15.20
C ILE A 1 6.12 28.50 -14.28
N LEU A 2 7.29 27.84 -14.34
CA LEU A 2 7.68 26.77 -13.37
C LEU A 2 8.74 27.18 -12.31
N GLY A 3 9.00 28.49 -12.10
CA GLY A 3 10.16 28.97 -11.31
C GLY A 3 10.15 28.70 -9.80
N HIS A 4 9.06 28.17 -9.24
CA HIS A 4 8.90 27.87 -7.81
C HIS A 4 8.50 26.40 -7.54
N LEU A 5 8.74 25.50 -8.49
CA LEU A 5 8.58 24.06 -8.23
C LEU A 5 9.87 23.50 -7.65
N ASN A 6 9.93 23.45 -6.32
CA ASN A 6 11.03 22.81 -5.59
C ASN A 6 10.84 21.28 -5.58
N ILE A 7 11.23 20.63 -6.68
CA ILE A 7 11.35 19.16 -6.73
C ILE A 7 12.74 18.81 -6.17
N THR A 8 12.86 18.82 -4.85
CA THR A 8 14.06 18.38 -4.15
C THR A 8 13.84 16.99 -3.57
N ILE A 9 14.81 16.09 -3.78
CA ILE A 9 14.78 14.76 -3.17
C ILE A 9 15.03 14.93 -1.67
N THR A 10 13.96 14.78 -0.89
CA THR A 10 14.01 14.79 0.59
C THR A 10 14.14 13.37 1.13
N ASN A 11 14.51 13.20 2.39
CA ASN A 11 14.52 11.90 3.06
C ASN A 11 13.15 11.20 2.95
N LEU A 12 12.06 11.96 3.08
CA LEU A 12 10.71 11.45 2.91
C LEU A 12 10.48 10.87 1.50
N ALA A 13 10.90 11.61 0.46
CA ALA A 13 10.76 11.17 -0.92
C ALA A 13 11.65 9.94 -1.21
N LEU A 14 12.88 9.94 -0.71
CA LEU A 14 13.84 8.85 -0.88
C LEU A 14 13.33 7.55 -0.25
N TYR A 15 12.89 7.60 1.02
CA TYR A 15 12.40 6.40 1.71
C TYR A 15 11.03 5.95 1.17
N SER A 16 10.17 6.86 0.71
CA SER A 16 8.92 6.47 0.01
C SER A 16 9.21 5.72 -1.29
N CYS A 17 10.22 6.17 -2.06
CA CYS A 17 10.68 5.47 -3.25
C CYS A 17 11.30 4.10 -2.89
N PHE A 18 12.06 4.04 -1.80
CA PHE A 18 12.65 2.80 -1.32
C PHE A 18 11.59 1.76 -0.90
N ILE A 19 10.53 2.19 -0.21
CA ILE A 19 9.36 1.33 0.09
C ILE A 19 8.76 0.79 -1.20
N LEU A 20 8.52 1.65 -2.20
CA LEU A 20 7.95 1.24 -3.48
C LEU A 20 8.83 0.18 -4.17
N LEU A 21 10.15 0.38 -4.19
CA LEU A 21 11.09 -0.59 -4.75
C LEU A 21 11.05 -1.93 -4.02
N ILE A 22 10.96 -1.93 -2.70
CA ILE A 22 10.83 -3.16 -1.91
C ILE A 22 9.51 -3.87 -2.19
N VAL A 23 8.39 -3.14 -2.27
CA VAL A 23 7.08 -3.71 -2.61
C VAL A 23 7.14 -4.38 -3.98
N ILE A 24 7.67 -3.69 -4.99
CA ILE A 24 7.80 -4.23 -6.36
C ILE A 24 8.73 -5.44 -6.36
N GLY A 25 9.88 -5.34 -5.69
CA GLY A 25 10.84 -6.44 -5.57
C GLY A 25 10.21 -7.67 -4.91
N TYR A 26 9.45 -7.49 -3.84
CA TYR A 26 8.74 -8.56 -3.15
C TYR A 26 7.75 -9.29 -4.08
N HIS A 27 6.99 -8.54 -4.88
CA HIS A 27 6.08 -9.13 -5.88
C HIS A 27 6.82 -9.83 -7.01
N PHE A 28 7.95 -9.28 -7.45
CA PHE A 28 8.79 -9.89 -8.48
C PHE A 28 9.38 -11.23 -8.00
N TYR A 29 9.91 -11.28 -6.78
CA TYR A 29 10.48 -12.51 -6.20
C TYR A 29 9.43 -13.55 -5.79
N GLY A 30 8.24 -13.11 -5.39
CA GLY A 30 7.16 -14.02 -5.06
C GLY A 30 6.36 -14.50 -6.28
N ASN A 31 6.63 -13.99 -7.49
CA ASN A 31 6.08 -14.56 -8.71
C ASN A 31 6.63 -15.98 -8.93
N ASN A 32 5.74 -16.95 -9.14
CA ASN A 32 6.12 -18.37 -9.20
C ASN A 32 6.29 -18.92 -10.64
N ASP A 33 6.42 -18.07 -11.66
CA ASP A 33 6.55 -18.46 -13.08
C ASP A 33 5.56 -19.55 -13.51
N SER A 34 4.32 -19.50 -12.99
CA SER A 34 3.26 -20.49 -13.23
C SER A 34 3.61 -21.95 -12.87
N LYS A 35 4.59 -22.17 -12.00
CA LYS A 35 4.92 -23.51 -11.47
C LYS A 35 3.80 -23.99 -10.55
N LEU A 36 3.50 -25.29 -10.61
CA LEU A 36 2.49 -25.94 -9.76
C LEU A 36 2.89 -26.02 -8.29
N ILE A 37 4.20 -26.12 -8.01
CA ILE A 37 4.72 -26.15 -6.63
C ILE A 37 5.08 -24.70 -6.26
N PRO A 38 4.44 -24.10 -5.24
CA PRO A 38 4.69 -22.72 -4.86
C PRO A 38 6.07 -22.57 -4.19
N SER A 39 6.80 -21.52 -4.57
CA SER A 39 8.03 -21.12 -3.88
C SER A 39 7.71 -20.55 -2.49
N LYS A 40 8.69 -20.56 -1.58
CA LYS A 40 8.52 -19.99 -0.23
C LYS A 40 8.03 -18.52 -0.25
N TRP A 41 8.50 -17.75 -1.23
CA TRP A 41 8.09 -16.35 -1.42
C TRP A 41 6.67 -16.23 -2.00
N SER A 42 6.28 -17.12 -2.91
CA SER A 42 4.90 -17.22 -3.43
C SER A 42 3.91 -17.51 -2.29
N ILE A 43 4.23 -18.45 -1.41
CA ILE A 43 3.38 -18.79 -0.25
C ILE A 43 3.14 -17.57 0.65
N SER A 44 4.17 -16.75 0.88
CA SER A 44 4.07 -15.52 1.67
C SER A 44 3.15 -14.49 1.00
N LEU A 45 3.24 -14.32 -0.32
CA LEU A 45 2.35 -13.43 -1.08
C LEU A 45 0.91 -13.94 -1.10
N GLU A 46 0.72 -15.22 -1.40
CA GLU A 46 -0.60 -15.87 -1.49
C GLU A 46 -1.33 -15.83 -0.15
N SER A 47 -0.64 -16.15 0.96
CA SER A 47 -1.22 -16.07 2.30
C SER A 47 -1.60 -14.64 2.69
N SER A 48 -0.76 -13.66 2.35
CA SER A 48 -1.07 -12.24 2.59
C SER A 48 -2.30 -11.80 1.77
N PHE A 49 -2.36 -12.17 0.50
CA PHE A 49 -3.50 -11.87 -0.37
C PHE A 49 -4.79 -12.56 0.09
N ALA A 50 -4.73 -13.84 0.47
CA ALA A 50 -5.86 -14.59 1.00
C ALA A 50 -6.40 -13.94 2.28
N SER A 51 -5.52 -13.52 3.19
CA SER A 51 -5.90 -12.86 4.45
C SER A 51 -6.54 -11.48 4.21
N LEU A 52 -6.00 -10.70 3.28
CA LEU A 52 -6.56 -9.40 2.92
C LEU A 52 -7.90 -9.53 2.21
N SER A 53 -8.01 -10.46 1.27
CA SER A 53 -9.25 -10.68 0.52
C SER A 53 -10.38 -11.19 1.43
N SER A 54 -10.09 -12.08 2.40
CA SER A 54 -11.08 -12.50 3.39
C SER A 54 -11.50 -11.34 4.30
N MET A 55 -10.55 -10.56 4.81
CA MET A 55 -10.82 -9.39 5.64
C MET A 55 -11.70 -8.37 4.90
N VAL A 56 -11.38 -8.04 3.64
CA VAL A 56 -12.17 -7.08 2.85
C VAL A 56 -13.57 -7.60 2.58
N ARG A 57 -13.71 -8.90 2.24
CA ARG A 57 -15.02 -9.53 2.02
C ARG A 57 -15.89 -9.55 3.27
N GLU A 58 -15.30 -9.78 4.44
CA GLU A 58 -16.01 -9.74 5.72
C GLU A 58 -16.47 -8.33 6.11
N GLN A 59 -15.70 -7.29 5.78
CA GLN A 59 -15.99 -5.91 6.19
C GLN A 59 -16.85 -5.13 5.19
N VAL A 60 -16.59 -5.28 3.88
CA VAL A 60 -17.24 -4.49 2.81
C VAL A 60 -18.29 -5.31 2.04
N GLY A 61 -18.31 -6.63 2.24
CA GLY A 61 -19.20 -7.58 1.57
C GLY A 61 -18.59 -8.19 0.30
N SER A 62 -19.08 -9.38 -0.06
CA SER A 62 -18.58 -10.17 -1.20
C SER A 62 -18.77 -9.51 -2.57
N ASN A 63 -19.70 -8.57 -2.69
CA ASN A 63 -20.03 -7.94 -3.97
C ASN A 63 -19.12 -6.73 -4.30
N ASN A 64 -18.24 -6.34 -3.37
CA ASN A 64 -17.43 -5.12 -3.45
C ASN A 64 -15.92 -5.42 -3.59
N GLU A 65 -15.57 -6.48 -4.32
CA GLU A 65 -14.17 -6.85 -4.58
C GLU A 65 -13.40 -5.79 -5.41
N ILE A 66 -14.11 -4.86 -6.05
CA ILE A 66 -13.51 -3.74 -6.80
C ILE A 66 -12.58 -2.86 -5.95
N TYR A 67 -12.76 -2.82 -4.62
CA TYR A 67 -11.90 -2.03 -3.72
C TYR A 67 -10.67 -2.79 -3.22
N ILE A 68 -10.57 -4.11 -3.47
CA ILE A 68 -9.45 -4.93 -3.02
C ILE A 68 -8.09 -4.38 -3.49
N PRO A 69 -7.88 -4.00 -4.77
CA PRO A 69 -6.57 -3.52 -5.22
C PRO A 69 -6.08 -2.28 -4.46
N PHE A 70 -7.00 -1.36 -4.14
CA PHE A 70 -6.68 -0.15 -3.38
C PHE A 70 -6.26 -0.49 -1.94
N ILE A 71 -7.07 -1.29 -1.24
CA ILE A 71 -6.78 -1.71 0.14
C ILE A 71 -5.48 -2.52 0.22
N TYR A 72 -5.26 -3.40 -0.76
CA TYR A 72 -4.05 -4.20 -0.89
C TYR A 72 -2.80 -3.33 -1.02
N SER A 73 -2.85 -2.33 -1.90
CA SER A 73 -1.72 -1.40 -2.09
C SER A 73 -1.40 -0.60 -0.82
N LEU A 74 -2.44 -0.12 -0.13
CA LEU A 74 -2.31 0.63 1.11
C LEU A 74 -1.70 -0.25 2.22
N PHE A 75 -2.16 -1.49 2.33
CA PHE A 75 -1.63 -2.45 3.30
C PHE A 75 -0.14 -2.67 3.10
N PHE A 76 0.30 -3.01 1.89
CA PHE A 76 1.72 -3.28 1.64
C PHE A 76 2.61 -2.05 1.81
N PHE A 77 2.11 -0.87 1.40
CA PHE A 77 2.82 0.38 1.64
C PHE A 77 3.06 0.64 3.13
N ILE A 78 2.01 0.51 3.95
CA ILE A 78 2.09 0.73 5.40
C ILE A 78 2.92 -0.38 6.07
N LEU A 79 2.74 -1.64 5.67
CA LEU A 79 3.48 -2.78 6.21
C LEU A 79 4.99 -2.59 6.04
N PHE A 80 5.45 -2.40 4.80
CA PHE A 80 6.87 -2.21 4.54
C PHE A 80 7.40 -0.89 5.09
N GLY A 81 6.60 0.18 5.07
CA GLY A 81 6.96 1.44 5.72
C GLY A 81 7.24 1.28 7.21
N ASN A 82 6.39 0.51 7.91
CA ASN A 82 6.57 0.23 9.33
C ASN A 82 7.73 -0.75 9.59
N LEU A 83 7.94 -1.76 8.75
CA LEU A 83 9.07 -2.69 8.89
C LEU A 83 10.42 -1.98 8.71
N ILE A 84 10.53 -1.10 7.71
CA ILE A 84 11.74 -0.30 7.47
C ILE A 84 11.98 0.67 8.63
N SER A 85 10.91 1.26 9.19
CA SER A 85 11.03 2.14 10.35
C SER A 85 11.62 1.46 11.60
N ASN A 86 11.56 0.13 11.71
CA ASN A 86 12.17 -0.61 12.82
C ASN A 86 13.69 -0.79 12.66
N VAL A 87 14.25 -0.54 11.48
CA VAL A 87 15.69 -0.65 11.24
C VAL A 87 16.39 0.59 11.84
N PRO A 88 17.40 0.41 12.73
CA PRO A 88 18.16 1.53 13.28
C PRO A 88 18.71 2.43 12.17
N TYR A 89 18.70 3.74 12.41
CA TYR A 89 19.12 4.78 11.45
C TYR A 89 18.23 4.95 10.21
N SER A 90 17.07 4.29 10.13
CA SER A 90 16.10 4.50 9.05
C SER A 90 15.14 5.66 9.34
N PHE A 91 14.64 6.29 8.28
CA PHE A 91 13.62 7.33 8.38
C PHE A 91 12.21 6.71 8.34
N ALA A 92 11.39 7.04 9.34
CA ALA A 92 10.02 6.54 9.47
C ALA A 92 9.03 7.32 8.58
N VAL A 93 8.81 6.87 7.36
CA VAL A 93 7.84 7.49 6.42
C VAL A 93 6.44 7.55 7.02
N THR A 94 6.01 6.48 7.69
CA THR A 94 4.68 6.36 8.31
C THR A 94 4.50 7.23 9.55
N SER A 95 5.60 7.69 10.19
CA SER A 95 5.54 8.65 11.31
C SER A 95 5.34 10.09 10.83
N SER A 96 5.56 10.37 9.55
CA SER A 96 5.30 11.70 8.99
C SER A 96 3.81 12.04 9.06
N GLY A 97 3.46 13.07 9.82
CA GLY A 97 2.08 13.56 9.90
C GLY A 97 1.52 13.97 8.53
N VAL A 98 2.37 14.49 7.62
CA VAL A 98 1.93 14.87 6.27
C VAL A 98 1.48 13.65 5.45
N VAL A 99 2.20 12.53 5.52
CA VAL A 99 1.81 11.30 4.81
C VAL A 99 0.56 10.70 5.43
N ALA A 100 0.52 10.58 6.76
CA ALA A 100 -0.61 9.98 7.46
C ALA A 100 -1.91 10.78 7.25
N LEU A 101 -1.85 12.11 7.43
CA LEU A 101 -3.00 12.99 7.21
C LEU A 101 -3.39 13.03 5.73
N GLY A 102 -2.41 13.08 4.80
CA GLY A 102 -2.68 13.08 3.37
C GLY A 102 -3.44 11.84 2.91
N LEU A 103 -2.99 10.63 3.33
CA LEU A 103 -3.68 9.38 3.04
C LEU A 103 -5.08 9.34 3.67
N SER A 104 -5.20 9.75 4.94
CA SER A 104 -6.47 9.77 5.67
C SER A 104 -7.51 10.67 4.99
N PHE A 105 -7.15 11.93 4.69
CA PHE A 105 -8.06 12.86 4.01
C PHE A 105 -8.45 12.37 2.61
N THR A 106 -7.50 11.80 1.86
CA THR A 106 -7.78 11.27 0.52
C THR A 106 -8.81 10.14 0.58
N ILE A 107 -8.65 9.20 1.51
CA ILE A 107 -9.59 8.09 1.70
C ILE A 107 -10.94 8.61 2.18
N PHE A 108 -10.95 9.50 3.18
CA PHE A 108 -12.17 10.07 3.75
C PHE A 108 -13.03 10.79 2.69
N ILE A 109 -12.40 11.65 1.89
CA ILE A 109 -13.09 12.36 0.80
C ILE A 109 -13.55 11.37 -0.27
N GLY A 110 -12.68 10.43 -0.67
CA GLY A 110 -13.00 9.43 -1.68
C GLY A 110 -14.22 8.58 -1.32
N VAL A 111 -14.29 8.08 -0.09
CA VAL A 111 -15.44 7.30 0.41
C VAL A 111 -16.69 8.17 0.53
N THR A 112 -16.56 9.44 0.94
CA THR A 112 -17.71 10.37 1.03
C THR A 112 -18.33 10.62 -0.34
N ILE A 113 -17.50 10.88 -1.36
CA ILE A 113 -17.96 11.06 -2.74
C ILE A 113 -18.62 9.79 -3.27
N LEU A 114 -18.00 8.63 -3.01
CA LEU A 114 -18.52 7.33 -3.42
C LEU A 114 -19.90 7.05 -2.81
N ALA A 115 -20.08 7.32 -1.52
CA ALA A 115 -21.34 7.14 -0.81
C ALA A 115 -22.46 8.00 -1.41
N LEU A 116 -22.17 9.27 -1.72
CA LEU A 116 -23.12 10.17 -2.38
C LEU A 116 -23.43 9.73 -3.82
N SER A 117 -22.47 9.19 -4.55
CA SER A 117 -22.69 8.75 -5.94
C SER A 117 -23.53 7.48 -6.04
N ILE A 118 -23.46 6.58 -5.05
CA ILE A 118 -24.16 5.28 -5.10
C ILE A 118 -25.52 5.36 -4.40
N HIS A 119 -25.65 6.17 -3.34
CA HIS A 119 -26.85 6.21 -2.49
C HIS A 119 -27.55 7.59 -2.44
N GLY A 120 -26.94 8.63 -2.99
CA GLY A 120 -27.51 9.98 -3.09
C GLY A 120 -28.40 10.18 -4.30
#